data_AF-A0A0C2FKK7-F1
#
_entry.id   AF-A0A0C2FKK7-F1
#
_cell.length_a   1.000
_cell.length_b   1.000
_cell.length_c   1.000
_cell.angle_alpha   90.00
_cell.angle_beta   90.00
_cell.angle_gamma   90.00
#
_symmetry.space_group_name_H-M   'P 1'
#
loop_
_entity.id
_entity.type
_entity.pdbx_description
1 polymer ?
#
loop_
_entity_poly.entity_id
_entity_poly.type
_entity_poly.pdbx_seq_one_letter_code
_entity_poly.pdbx_strand_id
1 'polypeptide(L)'
;KSIEGGNRAFIGLPALKPDWNYRTMCQQYLDNYDYHLHQFEAHGYKSMIAQDENVGIAYYPDCLGFNRREANHLRIRESRDLHNSMERSCNERHIEMLDYLEKFIHSYPGKET
;
A
#
# COMPACT_ATOMS: atom_id res chain seq x y z
N LYS A 1 3.01 6.67 -9.45
CA LYS A 1 3.66 8.00 -9.33
C LYS A 1 4.60 7.95 -8.14
N SER A 2 5.79 8.55 -8.23
CA SER A 2 6.80 8.54 -7.17
C SER A 2 6.72 9.78 -6.29
N ILE A 3 6.88 9.60 -4.99
CA ILE A 3 7.10 10.67 -4.00
C ILE A 3 8.59 10.84 -3.68
N GLU A 4 9.41 9.88 -4.11
CA GLU A 4 10.85 9.87 -3.88
C GLU A 4 11.57 10.57 -5.02
N GLY A 5 12.40 11.55 -4.65
CA GLY A 5 13.46 12.04 -5.51
C GLY A 5 14.72 11.19 -5.36
N GLY A 6 15.71 11.39 -6.24
CA GLY A 6 16.95 10.62 -6.15
C GLY A 6 18.08 11.20 -6.97
N ASN A 7 19.28 11.21 -6.42
CA ASN A 7 20.48 11.54 -7.18
C ASN A 7 20.93 10.32 -7.99
N ARG A 8 21.01 10.48 -9.32
CA ARG A 8 21.42 9.43 -10.26
C ARG A 8 22.70 9.78 -11.02
N ALA A 9 23.43 10.80 -10.55
CA ALA A 9 24.65 11.27 -11.19
C ALA A 9 25.73 10.17 -11.29
N PHE A 10 25.81 9.28 -10.30
CA PHE A 10 26.78 8.18 -10.29
C PHE A 10 26.63 7.21 -11.47
N ILE A 11 25.41 7.07 -12.01
CA ILE A 11 25.12 6.22 -13.19
C ILE A 11 24.94 7.05 -14.46
N GLY A 12 25.35 8.33 -14.46
CA GLY A 12 25.28 9.22 -15.62
C GLY A 12 23.85 9.61 -16.04
N LEU A 13 22.86 9.45 -15.15
CA LEU A 13 21.47 9.75 -15.45
C LEU A 13 20.98 11.03 -14.75
N PRO A 14 19.98 11.73 -15.32
CA PRO A 14 19.36 12.87 -14.66
C PRO A 14 18.78 12.48 -13.30
N ALA A 15 18.82 13.43 -12.35
CA ALA A 15 18.20 13.26 -11.05
C ALA A 15 16.71 12.89 -11.21
N LEU A 16 16.27 11.92 -10.42
CA LEU A 16 14.87 11.55 -10.34
C LEU A 16 14.12 12.70 -9.66
N LYS A 17 13.16 13.27 -10.38
CA LYS A 17 12.24 14.26 -9.84
C LYS A 17 10.98 13.54 -9.34
N PRO A 18 10.51 13.84 -8.13
CA PRO A 18 9.26 13.27 -7.64
C PRO A 18 8.09 13.78 -8.48
N ASP A 19 7.13 12.91 -8.75
CA ASP A 19 5.90 13.26 -9.47
C ASP A 19 4.95 14.09 -8.59
N TRP A 20 5.04 13.88 -7.28
CA TRP A 20 4.14 14.45 -6.29
C TRP A 20 4.88 15.31 -5.27
N ASN A 21 4.18 16.32 -4.76
CA ASN A 21 4.63 17.14 -3.64
C ASN A 21 3.85 16.78 -2.37
N TYR A 22 4.28 17.35 -1.24
CA TYR A 22 3.67 17.09 0.07
C TYR A 22 2.16 17.36 0.11
N ARG A 23 1.67 18.41 -0.56
CA ARG A 23 0.23 18.70 -0.59
C ARG A 23 -0.56 17.57 -1.27
N THR A 24 -0.10 17.12 -2.44
CA THR A 24 -0.76 16.02 -3.17
C THR A 24 -0.70 14.71 -2.39
N MET A 25 0.45 14.42 -1.79
CA MET A 25 0.69 13.15 -1.10
C MET A 25 -0.01 13.08 0.26
N CYS A 26 -0.07 14.19 1.00
CA CYS A 26 -0.46 14.17 2.40
C CYS A 26 -1.80 14.86 2.71
N GLN A 27 -2.13 15.93 1.97
CA GLN A 27 -3.28 16.79 2.27
C GLN A 27 -4.49 16.52 1.38
N GLN A 28 -4.44 15.49 0.54
CA GLN A 28 -5.53 15.10 -0.35
C GLN A 28 -5.77 13.59 -0.24
N TYR A 29 -7.02 13.17 -0.45
CA TYR A 29 -7.33 11.75 -0.60
C TYR A 29 -6.75 11.21 -1.90
N LEU A 30 -6.01 10.09 -1.80
CA LEU A 30 -5.37 9.44 -2.93
C LEU A 30 -6.38 8.73 -3.86
N ASP A 31 -7.63 8.57 -3.44
CA ASP A 31 -8.75 8.05 -4.25
C ASP A 31 -9.01 8.89 -5.50
N ASN A 32 -8.58 10.15 -5.51
CA ASN A 32 -8.70 11.05 -6.67
C ASN A 32 -7.72 10.71 -7.80
N TYR A 33 -6.85 9.72 -7.61
CA TYR A 33 -5.83 9.31 -8.56
C TYR A 33 -5.95 7.82 -8.87
N ASP A 34 -5.53 7.45 -10.08
CA ASP A 34 -5.47 6.05 -10.47
C ASP A 34 -4.53 5.26 -9.55
N TYR A 35 -5.07 4.19 -8.98
CA TYR A 35 -4.32 3.26 -8.15
C TYR A 35 -4.44 1.85 -8.70
N HIS A 36 -3.28 1.26 -8.99
CA HIS A 36 -3.19 -0.05 -9.64
C HIS A 36 -3.98 -1.16 -8.91
N LEU A 37 -3.91 -1.26 -7.58
CA LEU A 37 -4.66 -2.29 -6.85
C LEU A 37 -6.17 -2.13 -6.99
N HIS A 38 -6.67 -0.90 -7.04
CA HIS A 38 -8.09 -0.61 -7.28
C HIS A 38 -8.54 -1.02 -8.68
N GLN A 39 -7.65 -0.94 -9.67
CA GLN A 39 -7.90 -1.43 -11.02
C GLN A 39 -7.98 -2.95 -11.06
N PHE A 40 -7.09 -3.66 -10.35
CA PHE A 40 -7.17 -5.12 -10.20
C PHE A 40 -8.46 -5.55 -9.50
N GLU A 41 -8.82 -4.89 -8.41
CA GLU A 41 -10.09 -5.14 -7.69
C GLU A 41 -11.31 -4.95 -8.57
N ALA A 42 -11.33 -3.92 -9.42
CA ALA A 42 -12.43 -3.68 -10.36
C ALA A 42 -12.61 -4.83 -11.38
N HIS A 43 -11.56 -5.63 -11.62
CA HIS A 43 -11.62 -6.81 -12.48
C HIS A 43 -11.84 -8.11 -11.70
N GLY A 44 -12.20 -8.02 -10.41
CA GLY A 44 -12.52 -9.18 -9.56
C GLY A 44 -11.32 -9.83 -8.87
N TYR A 45 -10.10 -9.29 -9.07
CA TYR A 45 -8.95 -9.74 -8.31
C TYR A 45 -9.04 -9.29 -6.85
N LYS A 46 -8.29 -9.98 -6.01
CA LYS A 46 -8.10 -9.59 -4.62
C LYS A 46 -6.72 -8.97 -4.49
N SER A 47 -6.63 -7.89 -3.75
CA SER A 47 -5.41 -7.12 -3.57
C SER A 47 -4.87 -7.30 -2.15
N MET A 48 -3.55 -7.33 -2.05
CA MET A 48 -2.85 -7.43 -0.78
C MET A 48 -1.64 -6.49 -0.79
N ILE A 49 -1.49 -5.72 0.28
CA ILE A 49 -0.25 -5.00 0.58
C ILE A 49 0.38 -5.66 1.80
N ALA A 50 1.63 -6.06 1.64
CA ALA A 50 2.43 -6.57 2.73
C ALA A 50 3.71 -5.74 2.81
N GLN A 51 3.81 -4.94 3.86
CA GLN A 51 4.92 -4.01 4.08
C GLN A 51 5.76 -4.46 5.28
N ASP A 52 7.04 -4.71 5.03
CA ASP A 52 8.05 -5.12 6.00
C ASP A 52 8.89 -3.91 6.47
N GLU A 53 8.28 -3.13 7.36
CA GLU A 53 8.84 -1.86 7.89
C GLU A 53 9.15 -0.80 6.82
N ASN A 54 9.46 0.41 7.29
CA ASN A 54 9.88 1.55 6.49
C ASN A 54 8.76 2.28 5.72
N VAL A 55 9.16 3.23 4.87
CA VAL A 55 8.30 4.24 4.24
C VAL A 55 7.29 3.65 3.25
N GLY A 56 5.99 3.83 3.53
CA GLY A 56 4.86 3.57 2.62
C GLY A 56 3.68 4.45 3.03
N ILE A 57 2.52 4.35 2.39
CA ILE A 57 1.35 5.18 2.77
C ILE A 57 0.97 4.97 4.24
N ALA A 58 1.09 3.74 4.71
CA ALA A 58 0.95 3.37 6.12
C ALA A 58 1.96 4.07 7.06
N TYR A 59 3.09 4.55 6.57
CA TYR A 59 4.13 5.16 7.40
C TYR A 59 3.86 6.65 7.69
N TYR A 60 2.84 7.26 7.09
CA TYR A 60 2.56 8.68 7.22
C TYR A 60 1.24 8.95 7.96
N PRO A 61 1.23 8.90 9.32
CA PRO A 61 0.01 8.95 10.10
C PRO A 61 -0.74 10.28 10.04
N ASP A 62 -0.02 11.38 9.75
CA ASP A 62 -0.61 12.71 9.62
C ASP A 62 -1.16 13.00 8.21
N CYS A 63 -1.08 12.04 7.30
CA CYS A 63 -1.56 12.17 5.93
C CYS A 63 -2.95 11.54 5.75
N LEU A 64 -3.77 12.12 4.87
CA LEU A 64 -5.13 11.64 4.62
C LEU A 64 -5.17 10.22 4.02
N GLY A 65 -4.18 9.86 3.18
CA GLY A 65 -4.10 8.54 2.54
C GLY A 65 -5.31 8.26 1.62
N PHE A 66 -5.77 7.01 1.62
CA PHE A 66 -7.00 6.60 0.93
C PHE A 66 -8.21 6.69 1.88
N ASN A 67 -9.30 7.27 1.40
CA ASN A 67 -10.61 7.29 2.04
C ASN A 67 -11.29 5.91 1.95
N ARG A 68 -11.19 5.26 0.79
CA ARG A 68 -11.53 3.83 0.64
C ARG A 68 -10.37 2.97 1.12
N ARG A 69 -10.60 1.66 1.31
CA ARG A 69 -9.52 0.74 1.65
C ARG A 69 -8.49 0.71 0.51
N GLU A 70 -7.21 0.83 0.85
CA GLU A 70 -6.12 0.80 -0.14
C GLU A 70 -6.05 -0.56 -0.85
N ALA A 71 -6.21 -1.65 -0.09
CA ALA A 71 -6.27 -3.02 -0.58
C ALA A 71 -7.27 -3.86 0.24
N ASN A 72 -7.59 -5.08 -0.21
CA ASN A 72 -8.45 -6.00 0.54
C ASN A 72 -7.76 -6.51 1.80
N HIS A 73 -6.45 -6.75 1.72
CA HIS A 73 -5.62 -7.19 2.84
C HIS A 73 -4.43 -6.25 3.04
N LEU A 74 -4.21 -5.83 4.27
CA LEU A 74 -3.08 -4.99 4.67
C LEU A 74 -2.32 -5.70 5.78
N ARG A 75 -1.03 -5.98 5.55
CA ARG A 75 -0.08 -6.44 6.57
C ARG A 75 0.99 -5.40 6.74
N ILE A 76 1.01 -4.78 7.91
CA ILE A 76 2.00 -3.78 8.29
C ILE A 76 2.60 -4.22 9.63
N ARG A 77 3.93 -4.23 9.73
CA ARG A 77 4.63 -4.49 10.99
C ARG A 77 4.37 -3.30 11.94
N GLU A 78 3.90 -3.60 13.16
CA GLU A 78 3.35 -2.64 14.15
C GLU A 78 4.08 -1.29 14.19
N SER A 79 3.43 -0.24 13.68
CA SER A 79 3.60 1.13 14.18
C SER A 79 2.35 1.48 14.97
N ARG A 80 2.51 2.07 16.16
CA ARG A 80 1.40 2.51 17.02
C ARG A 80 0.49 3.53 16.33
N ASP A 81 0.99 4.18 15.28
CA ASP A 81 0.33 5.31 14.61
C ASP A 81 -0.66 4.88 13.51
N LEU A 82 -0.79 3.58 13.25
CA LEU A 82 -1.55 3.03 12.11
C LEU A 82 -2.93 2.47 12.42
N HIS A 83 -3.39 2.68 13.64
CA HIS A 83 -4.60 2.06 14.19
C HIS A 83 -5.83 2.18 13.26
N ASN A 84 -6.07 3.35 12.68
CA ASN A 84 -7.24 3.62 11.83
C ASN A 84 -7.27 2.83 10.51
N SER A 85 -6.11 2.59 9.89
CA SER A 85 -6.01 1.80 8.64
C SER A 85 -6.11 0.30 8.93
N MET A 86 -5.66 -0.10 10.13
CA MET A 86 -5.62 -1.48 10.58
C MET A 86 -6.96 -2.01 11.09
N GLU A 87 -7.81 -1.21 11.75
CA GLU A 87 -9.11 -1.69 12.27
C GLU A 87 -10.06 -2.20 11.18
N ARG A 88 -9.95 -1.65 9.96
CA ARG A 88 -10.80 -2.04 8.83
C ARG A 88 -10.24 -3.23 8.05
N SER A 89 -9.07 -3.76 8.41
CA SER A 89 -8.35 -4.76 7.64
C SER A 89 -7.95 -5.96 8.52
N CYS A 90 -8.04 -7.18 8.00
CA CYS A 90 -7.58 -8.36 8.74
C CYS A 90 -6.04 -8.31 8.90
N ASN A 91 -5.56 -8.14 10.14
CA ASN A 91 -4.13 -8.08 10.48
C ASN A 91 -3.66 -9.38 11.14
N GLU A 92 -2.42 -9.80 10.86
CA GLU A 92 -1.79 -10.97 11.50
C GLU A 92 -0.32 -10.70 11.85
N ARG A 93 0.15 -11.30 12.96
CA ARG A 93 1.52 -11.14 13.46
C ARG A 93 2.48 -12.16 12.85
N HIS A 94 3.60 -11.65 12.32
CA HIS A 94 4.94 -12.25 12.13
C HIS A 94 5.08 -13.78 11.88
N ILE A 95 4.18 -14.43 11.15
CA ILE A 95 4.49 -15.73 10.54
C ILE A 95 4.69 -15.47 9.04
N GLU A 96 5.68 -16.16 8.46
CA GLU A 96 6.43 -15.77 7.26
C GLU A 96 5.58 -15.16 6.14
N MET A 97 6.11 -14.21 5.37
CA MET A 97 5.39 -13.59 4.25
C MET A 97 4.71 -14.62 3.32
N LEU A 98 5.28 -15.82 3.23
CA LEU A 98 4.71 -16.96 2.52
C LEU A 98 3.45 -17.55 3.20
N ASP A 99 3.42 -17.66 4.52
CA ASP A 99 2.22 -18.08 5.28
C ASP A 99 1.11 -17.01 5.17
N TYR A 100 1.46 -15.73 5.23
CA TYR A 100 0.49 -14.65 5.00
C TYR A 100 -0.05 -14.66 3.56
N LEU A 101 0.82 -14.89 2.58
CA LEU A 101 0.43 -15.06 1.18
C LEU A 101 -0.45 -16.30 0.98
N GLU A 102 -0.12 -17.42 1.61
CA GLU A 102 -0.89 -18.66 1.57
C GLU A 102 -2.29 -18.45 2.15
N LYS A 103 -2.40 -17.83 3.33
CA LYS A 103 -3.68 -17.44 3.94
C LYS A 103 -4.49 -16.52 3.05
N PHE A 104 -3.83 -15.53 2.44
CA PHE A 104 -4.49 -14.65 1.48
C PHE A 104 -5.05 -15.44 0.29
N ILE A 105 -4.27 -16.32 -0.33
CA ILE A 105 -4.74 -17.17 -1.44
C ILE A 105 -5.91 -18.06 -0.98
N HIS A 106 -5.80 -18.69 0.19
CA HIS A 106 -6.84 -19.58 0.73
C HIS A 106 -8.12 -18.86 1.18
N SER A 107 -8.06 -17.56 1.50
CA SER A 107 -9.25 -16.77 1.86
C SER A 107 -10.22 -16.54 0.69
N TYR A 108 -9.80 -16.86 -0.54
CA TYR A 108 -10.59 -16.74 -1.75
C TYR A 108 -10.66 -18.07 -2.51
N PRO A 109 -11.38 -19.08 -1.98
CA PRO A 109 -11.61 -20.32 -2.72
C PRO A 109 -12.29 -19.97 -4.04
N GLY A 110 -11.70 -20.42 -5.16
CA GLY A 110 -12.27 -20.21 -6.49
C GLY A 110 -13.71 -20.68 -6.52
N LYS A 111 -14.58 -19.98 -7.25
CA LYS A 111 -15.90 -20.55 -7.56
C LYS A 111 -15.64 -21.83 -8.36
N GLU A 112 -16.03 -22.99 -7.81
CA GLU A 112 -16.19 -24.19 -8.62
C GLU A 112 -17.20 -23.83 -9.73
N THR A 113 -16.70 -23.82 -10.98
CA THR A 113 -17.49 -23.66 -12.20
C THR A 113 -18.12 -24.98 -12.60
#